data_AF-A0A1Z8QKG7-F1
#
_entry.id   AF-A0A1Z8QKG7-F1
#
_cell.length_a   1.000
_cell.length_b   1.000
_cell.length_c   1.000
_cell.angle_alpha   90.00
_cell.angle_beta   90.00
_cell.angle_gamma   90.00
#
_symmetry.space_group_name_H-M   'P 1'
#
loop_
_entity.id
_entity.type
_entity.pdbx_description
1 polymer ?
#
loop_
_entity_poly.entity_id
_entity_poly.type
_entity_poly.pdbx_seq_one_letter_code
_entity_poly.pdbx_strand_id
1 'polypeptide(L)'
;MHEYHIHTLVDITSNGNLKRQFPFQTPDGKEIHDKHSLAMARDQNSNFNTMLQLIQMRGNITWEQPPQMIELPTLGNHGFGSYYEGPQLSWHFQFFTEQSGVYGDIANPTESLADDFNLVPIIAECKNTASFPIQTFVTKELQGTDEQKVIDALAGGVINTYFSYSGPIDK
;
A
#
# COMPACT_ATOMS: atom_id res chain seq x y z
N MET A 1 7.37 -11.30 18.63
CA MET A 1 6.32 -10.86 17.66
C MET A 1 6.88 -10.99 16.24
N HIS A 2 6.08 -11.09 15.18
CA HIS A 2 6.55 -11.20 13.79
C HIS A 2 6.35 -9.88 13.05
N GLU A 3 7.40 -9.37 12.39
CA GLU A 3 7.42 -8.06 11.75
C GLU A 3 7.26 -8.15 10.23
N TYR A 4 6.31 -7.38 9.70
CA TYR A 4 5.99 -7.29 8.29
C TYR A 4 5.93 -5.83 7.84
N HIS A 5 6.17 -5.62 6.56
CA HIS A 5 6.01 -4.32 5.91
C HIS A 5 5.20 -4.47 4.63
N ILE A 6 4.36 -3.49 4.36
CA ILE A 6 3.79 -3.23 3.04
C ILE A 6 4.47 -2.00 2.44
N HIS A 7 4.85 -2.11 1.18
CA HIS A 7 5.42 -1.03 0.38
C HIS A 7 4.50 -0.83 -0.82
N THR A 8 3.95 0.36 -0.99
CA THR A 8 2.97 0.62 -2.05
C THR A 8 3.16 2.00 -2.67
N LEU A 9 2.90 2.11 -3.97
CA LEU A 9 2.79 3.40 -4.66
C LEU A 9 1.41 4.04 -4.44
N VAL A 10 0.47 3.31 -3.82
CA VAL A 10 -0.88 3.76 -3.49
C VAL A 10 -0.88 4.56 -2.19
N ASP A 11 -1.54 5.70 -2.23
CA ASP A 11 -1.64 6.65 -1.12
C ASP A 11 -2.58 6.10 -0.06
N ILE A 12 -1.96 5.51 0.96
CA ILE A 12 -2.58 4.95 2.16
C ILE A 12 -2.39 5.89 3.36
N THR A 13 -2.29 7.21 3.15
CA THR A 13 -2.11 8.17 4.25
C THR A 13 -3.28 8.09 5.26
N SER A 14 -2.96 7.96 6.54
CA SER A 14 -3.96 7.95 7.62
C SER A 14 -4.14 9.35 8.21
N ASN A 15 -5.25 10.00 7.88
CA ASN A 15 -5.58 11.34 8.32
C ASN A 15 -6.37 11.39 9.65
N GLY A 16 -6.62 10.24 10.28
CA GLY A 16 -7.37 10.14 11.54
C GLY A 16 -8.82 10.64 11.43
N ASN A 17 -9.31 11.29 12.49
CA ASN A 17 -10.69 11.78 12.54
C ASN A 17 -10.88 13.08 11.74
N LEU A 18 -11.62 12.98 10.64
CA LEU A 18 -11.92 14.08 9.72
C LEU A 18 -13.25 14.81 10.02
N LYS A 19 -14.02 14.41 11.04
CA LYS A 19 -15.29 15.06 11.42
C LYS A 19 -15.03 16.28 12.31
N ARG A 20 -14.40 17.32 11.74
CA ARG A 20 -14.01 18.55 12.43
C ARG A 20 -14.45 19.78 11.63
N GLN A 21 -14.59 20.92 12.30
CA GLN A 21 -14.84 22.20 11.62
C GLN A 21 -13.55 22.67 10.95
N PHE A 22 -13.69 23.28 9.76
CA PHE A 22 -12.56 23.86 9.04
C PHE A 22 -12.12 25.21 9.65
N PRO A 23 -10.84 25.58 9.48
CA PRO A 23 -9.73 24.69 9.10
C PRO A 23 -9.31 23.81 10.27
N PHE A 24 -8.75 22.63 9.99
CA PHE A 24 -8.13 21.79 11.02
C PHE A 24 -6.91 21.05 10.48
N GLN A 25 -6.04 20.62 11.38
CA GLN A 25 -4.87 19.81 11.04
C GLN A 25 -5.11 18.33 11.35
N THR A 26 -4.64 17.46 10.45
CA THR A 26 -4.56 16.01 10.66
C THR A 26 -3.46 15.69 11.69
N PRO A 27 -3.39 14.46 12.23
CA PRO A 27 -2.31 14.05 13.13
C PRO A 27 -0.91 14.30 12.56
N ASP A 28 -0.75 14.16 11.24
CA ASP A 28 0.51 14.40 10.53
C ASP A 28 0.75 15.89 10.17
N GLY A 29 -0.04 16.82 10.74
CA GLY A 29 0.13 18.25 10.56
C GLY A 29 -0.38 18.82 9.22
N LYS A 30 -1.04 18.01 8.37
CA LYS A 30 -1.63 18.46 7.10
C LYS A 30 -2.89 19.27 7.36
N GLU A 31 -2.95 20.49 6.82
CA GLU A 31 -4.13 21.35 6.96
C GLU A 31 -5.23 20.95 5.97
N ILE A 32 -6.45 20.80 6.49
CA ILE A 32 -7.68 20.63 5.75
C ILE A 32 -8.48 21.93 5.88
N HIS A 33 -8.59 22.67 4.78
CA HIS A 33 -9.17 24.01 4.77
C HIS A 33 -10.47 24.11 3.95
N ASP A 34 -10.80 23.10 3.14
CA ASP A 34 -11.99 23.11 2.30
C ASP A 34 -12.59 21.71 2.07
N LYS A 35 -13.69 21.65 1.31
CA LYS A 35 -14.37 20.39 0.99
C LYS A 35 -13.54 19.48 0.08
N HIS A 36 -12.66 20.02 -0.76
CA HIS A 36 -11.88 19.25 -1.72
C HIS A 36 -10.72 18.54 -1.02
N SER A 37 -9.93 19.27 -0.22
CA SER A 37 -8.92 18.73 0.69
C SER A 37 -9.50 17.71 1.67
N LEU A 38 -10.74 17.93 2.16
CA LEU A 38 -11.47 16.93 2.96
C LEU A 38 -11.82 15.66 2.17
N ALA A 39 -12.30 15.79 0.93
CA ALA A 39 -12.62 14.64 0.09
C ALA A 39 -11.39 13.79 -0.18
N MET A 40 -10.28 14.41 -0.62
CA MET A 40 -9.00 13.72 -0.81
C MET A 40 -8.53 13.02 0.47
N ALA A 41 -8.63 13.66 1.65
CA ALA A 41 -8.26 13.03 2.91
C ALA A 41 -9.15 11.82 3.27
N ARG A 42 -10.42 11.81 2.85
CA ARG A 42 -11.32 10.66 3.01
C ARG A 42 -10.94 9.51 2.08
N ASP A 43 -10.55 9.82 0.85
CA ASP A 43 -10.13 8.83 -0.14
C ASP A 43 -8.83 8.14 0.31
N GLN A 44 -7.86 8.93 0.79
CA GLN A 44 -6.65 8.43 1.46
C GLN A 44 -6.97 7.50 2.64
N ASN A 45 -7.87 7.93 3.55
CA ASN A 45 -8.32 7.08 4.65
C ASN A 45 -9.02 5.80 4.18
N SER A 46 -9.71 5.85 3.04
CA SER A 46 -10.42 4.70 2.49
C SER A 46 -9.43 3.65 1.98
N ASN A 47 -8.40 4.06 1.24
CA ASN A 47 -7.29 3.18 0.86
C ASN A 47 -6.58 2.57 2.08
N PHE A 48 -6.28 3.39 3.10
CA PHE A 48 -5.69 2.92 4.35
C PHE A 48 -6.57 1.87 5.05
N ASN A 49 -7.87 2.12 5.14
CA ASN A 49 -8.82 1.19 5.75
C ASN A 49 -8.93 -0.13 4.96
N THR A 50 -8.97 -0.06 3.63
CA THR A 50 -8.95 -1.27 2.77
C THR A 50 -7.69 -2.09 3.04
N MET A 51 -6.52 -1.45 3.05
CA MET A 51 -5.25 -2.12 3.37
C MET A 51 -5.27 -2.77 4.75
N LEU A 52 -5.73 -2.05 5.79
CA LEU A 52 -5.85 -2.61 7.14
C LEU A 52 -6.82 -3.79 7.23
N GLN A 53 -7.94 -3.74 6.51
CA GLN A 53 -8.94 -4.82 6.50
C GLN A 53 -8.35 -6.08 5.86
N LEU A 54 -7.67 -5.95 4.72
CA LEU A 54 -7.05 -7.08 4.03
C LEU A 54 -6.00 -7.77 4.91
N ILE A 55 -5.12 -7.00 5.56
CA ILE A 55 -4.13 -7.57 6.48
C ILE A 55 -4.82 -8.30 7.65
N GLN A 56 -5.92 -7.74 8.16
CA GLN A 56 -6.65 -8.29 9.31
C GLN A 56 -7.56 -9.48 8.96
N MET A 57 -7.72 -9.84 7.70
CA MET A 57 -8.49 -11.03 7.32
C MET A 57 -7.86 -12.34 7.82
N ARG A 58 -6.53 -12.37 8.00
CA ARG A 58 -5.78 -13.59 8.36
C ARG A 58 -5.24 -13.59 9.79
N GLY A 59 -5.15 -12.43 10.43
CA GLY A 59 -4.64 -12.33 11.78
C GLY A 59 -4.81 -10.93 12.34
N ASN A 60 -4.95 -10.84 13.67
CA ASN A 60 -4.90 -9.55 14.34
C ASN A 60 -3.49 -8.99 14.22
N ILE A 61 -3.40 -7.70 13.92
CA ILE A 61 -2.14 -6.97 13.85
C ILE A 61 -2.09 -5.84 14.86
N THR A 62 -0.88 -5.44 15.20
CA THR A 62 -0.57 -4.20 15.89
C THR A 62 0.39 -3.39 15.03
N TRP A 63 0.37 -2.07 15.19
CA TRP A 63 1.32 -1.16 14.55
C TRP A 63 1.57 0.02 15.49
N GLU A 64 2.75 0.62 15.39
CA GLU A 64 3.17 1.72 16.27
C GLU A 64 3.10 3.08 15.58
N GLN A 65 3.30 3.10 14.26
CA GLN A 65 3.35 4.31 13.45
C GLN A 65 2.33 4.23 12.31
N PRO A 66 1.73 5.36 11.90
CA PRO A 66 0.95 5.40 10.68
C PRO A 66 1.86 5.18 9.45
N PRO A 67 1.28 4.90 8.26
CA PRO A 67 2.05 4.77 7.03
C PRO A 67 2.93 5.99 6.77
N GLN A 68 4.19 5.74 6.44
CA GLN A 68 5.17 6.78 6.17
C GLN A 68 5.29 7.00 4.66
N MET A 69 5.17 8.25 4.22
CA MET A 69 5.38 8.65 2.84
C MET A 69 6.87 8.91 2.60
N ILE A 70 7.43 8.30 1.57
CA ILE A 70 8.84 8.40 1.19
C ILE A 70 8.93 8.72 -0.31
N GLU A 71 9.71 9.74 -0.66
CA GLU A 71 10.08 10.01 -2.04
C GLU A 71 11.27 9.12 -2.44
N LEU A 72 11.07 8.28 -3.44
CA LEU A 72 12.08 7.39 -4.00
C LEU A 72 12.61 8.02 -5.29
N PRO A 73 13.89 8.44 -5.36
CA PRO A 73 14.48 8.98 -6.59
C PRO A 73 14.53 7.97 -7.75
N THR A 74 14.57 6.68 -7.41
CA THR A 74 14.58 5.56 -8.34
C THR A 74 13.91 4.34 -7.70
N LEU A 75 13.22 3.54 -8.51
CA LEU A 75 12.57 2.31 -8.08
C LEU A 75 13.41 1.04 -8.30
N GLY A 76 14.60 1.15 -8.92
CA GLY A 76 15.37 -0.02 -9.38
C GLY A 76 15.85 -0.99 -8.28
N ASN A 77 15.86 -0.57 -7.02
CA ASN A 77 16.22 -1.39 -5.86
C ASN A 77 15.01 -1.82 -5.01
N HIS A 78 13.80 -1.60 -5.51
CA HIS A 78 12.54 -1.91 -4.82
C HIS A 78 11.78 -3.02 -5.55
N GLY A 79 10.83 -3.66 -4.86
CA GLY A 79 9.98 -4.73 -5.43
C GLY A 79 8.86 -4.23 -6.35
N PHE A 80 8.93 -2.99 -6.84
CA PHE A 80 7.96 -2.47 -7.79
C PHE A 80 8.27 -2.97 -9.20
N GLY A 81 7.24 -3.06 -10.02
CA GLY A 81 7.38 -3.53 -11.39
C GLY A 81 7.99 -2.47 -12.31
N SER A 82 8.63 -2.91 -13.38
CA SER A 82 9.40 -2.05 -14.30
C SER A 82 8.54 -1.07 -15.11
N TYR A 83 7.22 -1.18 -15.05
CA TYR A 83 6.31 -0.17 -15.60
C TYR A 83 6.50 1.21 -14.95
N TYR A 84 6.81 1.24 -13.66
CA TYR A 84 6.96 2.48 -12.91
C TYR A 84 8.41 2.97 -13.02
N GLU A 85 8.60 4.15 -13.61
CA GLU A 85 9.90 4.76 -13.80
C GLU A 85 10.00 6.13 -13.12
N GLY A 86 11.23 6.60 -12.95
CA GLY A 86 11.54 7.92 -12.39
C GLY A 86 11.25 8.05 -10.89
N PRO A 87 11.31 9.29 -10.37
CA PRO A 87 11.00 9.56 -8.97
C PRO A 87 9.53 9.31 -8.66
N GLN A 88 9.26 8.59 -7.57
CA GLN A 88 7.90 8.29 -7.14
C GLN A 88 7.73 8.47 -5.63
N LEU A 89 6.54 8.89 -5.20
CA LEU A 89 6.10 8.77 -3.82
C LEU A 89 5.68 7.32 -3.55
N SER A 90 6.14 6.79 -2.43
CA SER A 90 5.79 5.48 -1.92
C SER A 90 5.35 5.57 -0.46
N TRP A 91 4.44 4.70 -0.06
CA TRP A 91 3.97 4.59 1.31
C TRP A 91 4.41 3.26 1.89
N HIS A 92 4.96 3.33 3.10
CA HIS A 92 5.54 2.20 3.83
C HIS A 92 4.79 2.07 5.14
N PHE A 93 4.24 0.89 5.41
CA PHE A 93 3.53 0.64 6.65
C PHE A 93 4.05 -0.64 7.31
N GLN A 94 4.54 -0.46 8.54
CA GLN A 94 5.09 -1.52 9.38
C GLN A 94 3.99 -2.01 10.31
N PHE A 95 3.83 -3.32 10.38
CA PHE A 95 2.87 -3.96 11.27
C PHE A 95 3.43 -5.27 11.82
N PHE A 96 2.79 -5.73 12.89
CA PHE A 96 3.24 -6.88 13.63
C PHE A 96 2.10 -7.84 13.92
N THR A 97 2.40 -9.12 14.03
CA THR A 97 1.46 -10.15 14.48
C THR A 97 2.13 -11.09 15.47
N GLU A 98 1.39 -11.61 16.43
CA GLU A 98 1.91 -12.59 17.40
C GLU A 98 2.03 -13.99 16.81
N GLN A 99 1.18 -14.31 15.82
CA GLN A 99 1.08 -15.65 15.25
C GLN A 99 2.06 -15.82 14.09
N SER A 100 2.85 -16.89 14.11
CA SER A 100 3.66 -17.28 12.96
C SER A 100 2.81 -17.92 11.88
N GLY A 101 3.25 -17.82 10.62
CA GLY A 101 2.65 -18.55 9.51
C GLY A 101 1.30 -18.03 9.00
N VAL A 102 0.78 -16.90 9.53
CA VAL A 102 -0.53 -16.36 9.13
C VAL A 102 -0.59 -15.82 7.70
N TYR A 103 0.56 -15.37 7.18
CA TYR A 103 0.67 -14.73 5.86
C TYR A 103 1.45 -15.55 4.84
N GLY A 104 1.89 -16.75 5.21
CA GLY A 104 2.70 -17.61 4.36
C GLY A 104 3.53 -18.59 5.17
N ASP A 105 4.33 -19.40 4.49
CA ASP A 105 5.23 -20.36 5.14
C ASP A 105 6.64 -19.77 5.34
N ILE A 106 7.60 -20.61 5.74
CA ILE A 106 8.99 -20.19 5.98
C ILE A 106 9.68 -19.79 4.67
N ALA A 107 9.33 -20.40 3.54
CA ALA A 107 9.93 -20.12 2.25
C ALA A 107 9.39 -18.83 1.63
N ASN A 108 8.08 -18.56 1.80
CA ASN A 108 7.43 -17.34 1.34
C ASN A 108 6.46 -16.79 2.40
N PRO A 109 6.97 -16.04 3.39
CA PRO A 109 6.19 -15.59 4.55
C PRO A 109 5.13 -14.53 4.22
N THR A 110 5.14 -13.98 3.02
CA THR A 110 4.22 -12.92 2.59
C THR A 110 3.30 -13.34 1.44
N GLU A 111 3.34 -14.61 1.02
CA GLU A 111 2.59 -15.10 -0.14
C GLU A 111 1.10 -14.78 -0.03
N SER A 112 0.48 -15.12 1.10
CA SER A 112 -0.95 -14.93 1.29
C SER A 112 -1.37 -13.46 1.29
N LEU A 113 -0.48 -12.55 1.71
CA LEU A 113 -0.73 -11.10 1.60
C LEU A 113 -0.72 -10.65 0.14
N ALA A 114 0.24 -11.14 -0.65
CA ALA A 114 0.27 -10.84 -2.08
C ALA A 114 -1.03 -11.31 -2.75
N ASP A 115 -1.50 -12.51 -2.43
CA ASP A 115 -2.73 -13.10 -2.97
C ASP A 115 -3.98 -12.29 -2.61
N ASP A 116 -4.13 -11.93 -1.33
CA ASP A 116 -5.32 -11.23 -0.84
C ASP A 116 -5.44 -9.81 -1.38
N PHE A 117 -4.30 -9.13 -1.59
CA PHE A 117 -4.29 -7.77 -2.10
C PHE A 117 -4.46 -7.71 -3.60
N ASN A 118 -4.05 -8.73 -4.35
CA ASN A 118 -3.98 -8.64 -5.79
C ASN A 118 -5.36 -8.35 -6.39
N LEU A 119 -5.45 -7.33 -7.24
CA LEU A 119 -6.67 -6.87 -7.89
C LEU A 119 -7.76 -6.32 -6.94
N VAL A 120 -7.45 -6.03 -5.69
CA VAL A 120 -8.38 -5.30 -4.81
C VAL A 120 -8.44 -3.83 -5.24
N PRO A 121 -9.64 -3.26 -5.47
CA PRO A 121 -9.80 -1.88 -5.92
C PRO A 121 -9.18 -0.84 -4.97
N ILE A 122 -8.63 0.21 -5.56
CA ILE A 122 -8.11 1.38 -4.86
C ILE A 122 -8.83 2.65 -5.34
N ILE A 123 -8.75 3.71 -4.55
CA ILE A 123 -9.07 5.06 -5.01
C ILE A 123 -7.76 5.70 -5.53
N ALA A 124 -7.70 5.89 -6.84
CA ALA A 124 -6.58 6.57 -7.50
C ALA A 124 -6.63 8.10 -7.28
N GLU A 125 -5.68 8.83 -7.87
CA GLU A 125 -5.71 10.32 -7.92
C GLU A 125 -5.77 11.04 -6.55
N CYS A 126 -5.25 10.41 -5.50
CA CYS A 126 -4.93 11.08 -4.24
C CYS A 126 -3.63 11.89 -4.40
N LYS A 127 -2.57 11.62 -3.62
CA LYS A 127 -1.25 12.23 -3.80
C LYS A 127 -0.23 11.33 -4.49
N ASN A 128 -0.67 10.22 -5.08
CA ASN A 128 0.19 9.32 -5.84
C ASN A 128 0.86 10.07 -6.99
N THR A 129 2.16 9.83 -7.20
CA THR A 129 2.86 10.28 -8.41
C THR A 129 2.81 9.23 -9.53
N ALA A 130 2.56 7.97 -9.17
CA ALA A 130 2.46 6.86 -10.11
C ALA A 130 1.12 6.89 -10.85
N SER A 131 1.15 6.59 -12.15
CA SER A 131 -0.06 6.38 -12.95
C SER A 131 -0.44 4.90 -12.89
N PHE A 132 -1.68 4.59 -12.52
CA PHE A 132 -2.15 3.21 -12.39
C PHE A 132 -2.95 2.80 -13.63
N PRO A 133 -2.43 1.89 -14.48
CA PRO A 133 -3.18 1.40 -15.63
C PRO A 133 -4.40 0.56 -15.19
N ILE A 134 -4.32 -0.04 -14.00
CA ILE A 134 -5.42 -0.74 -13.33
C ILE A 134 -5.54 -0.14 -11.94
N GLN A 135 -6.71 0.38 -11.59
CA GLN A 135 -6.98 1.00 -10.28
C GLN A 135 -7.21 -0.04 -9.19
N THR A 136 -6.21 -0.91 -9.00
CA THR A 136 -6.18 -1.93 -7.95
C THR A 136 -4.81 -1.96 -7.29
N PHE A 137 -4.71 -2.56 -6.10
CA PHE A 137 -3.44 -3.09 -5.65
C PHE A 137 -3.00 -4.19 -6.64
N VAL A 138 -1.76 -4.11 -7.11
CA VAL A 138 -1.17 -5.13 -7.99
C VAL A 138 0.12 -5.59 -7.36
N THR A 139 0.11 -6.85 -6.92
CA THR A 139 1.16 -7.50 -6.11
C THR A 139 1.84 -8.64 -6.84
N LYS A 140 1.31 -9.01 -8.00
CA LYS A 140 1.80 -10.06 -8.89
C LYS A 140 1.78 -9.53 -10.32
N GLU A 141 2.61 -10.11 -11.18
CA GLU A 141 2.47 -9.90 -12.62
C GLU A 141 1.06 -10.26 -13.08
N LEU A 142 0.54 -9.53 -14.07
CA LEU A 142 -0.83 -9.71 -14.54
C LEU A 142 -0.90 -11.00 -15.35
N GLN A 143 -1.25 -12.09 -14.67
CA GLN A 143 -1.52 -13.37 -15.31
C GLN A 143 -2.96 -13.37 -15.82
N GLY A 144 -3.17 -13.53 -17.13
CA GLY A 144 -4.54 -13.54 -17.67
C GLY A 144 -4.66 -13.61 -19.18
N THR A 145 -5.61 -12.84 -19.73
CA THR A 145 -5.93 -12.83 -21.16
C THR A 145 -4.74 -12.41 -22.01
N ASP A 146 -4.78 -12.71 -23.31
CA ASP A 146 -3.70 -12.32 -24.21
C ASP A 146 -3.49 -10.80 -24.24
N GLU A 147 -4.54 -9.99 -24.01
CA GLU A 147 -4.43 -8.53 -23.84
C GLU A 147 -3.62 -8.15 -22.60
N GLN A 148 -3.83 -8.80 -21.45
CA GLN A 148 -3.07 -8.55 -20.21
C GLN A 148 -1.61 -8.98 -20.36
N LYS A 149 -1.35 -10.11 -21.03
CA LYS A 149 0.01 -10.55 -21.35
C LYS A 149 0.72 -9.60 -22.30
N VAL A 150 -0.01 -9.02 -23.27
CA VAL A 150 0.53 -8.02 -24.20
C VAL A 150 0.84 -6.72 -23.46
N ILE A 151 -0.03 -6.27 -22.54
CA ILE A 151 0.26 -5.11 -21.69
C ILE A 151 1.52 -5.34 -20.86
N ASP A 152 1.65 -6.47 -20.17
CA ASP A 152 2.85 -6.79 -19.37
C ASP A 152 4.11 -6.88 -20.23
N ALA A 153 4.02 -7.51 -21.41
CA ALA A 153 5.16 -7.65 -22.32
C ALA A 153 5.61 -6.32 -22.94
N LEU A 154 4.70 -5.36 -23.12
CA LEU A 154 5.00 -4.06 -23.74
C LEU A 154 5.32 -2.98 -22.71
N ALA A 155 4.70 -3.02 -21.54
CA ALA A 155 4.75 -1.99 -20.52
C ALA A 155 5.72 -2.33 -19.38
N GLY A 156 6.16 -3.59 -19.27
CA GLY A 156 6.89 -4.09 -18.12
C GLY A 156 5.95 -4.50 -16.99
N GLY A 157 6.49 -5.19 -15.97
CA GLY A 157 5.67 -5.67 -14.86
C GLY A 157 4.94 -4.52 -14.15
N VAL A 158 3.64 -4.66 -13.91
CA VAL A 158 2.81 -3.64 -13.28
C VAL A 158 2.62 -3.92 -11.80
N ILE A 159 3.70 -4.00 -11.02
CA ILE A 159 3.61 -4.25 -9.56
C ILE A 159 3.70 -2.91 -8.83
N ASN A 160 2.59 -2.47 -8.22
CA ASN A 160 2.52 -1.22 -7.46
C ASN A 160 2.60 -1.41 -5.95
N THR A 161 2.55 -2.66 -5.48
CA THR A 161 2.54 -3.00 -4.06
C THR A 161 3.27 -4.31 -3.84
N TYR A 162 4.13 -4.36 -2.82
CA TYR A 162 4.80 -5.59 -2.42
C TYR A 162 4.98 -5.63 -0.90
N PHE A 163 5.30 -6.81 -0.39
CA PHE A 163 5.46 -7.06 1.03
C PHE A 163 6.86 -7.52 1.36
N SER A 164 7.31 -7.26 2.59
CA SER A 164 8.53 -7.83 3.14
C SER A 164 8.31 -8.34 4.56
N TYR A 165 9.09 -9.34 4.95
CA TYR A 165 9.06 -9.93 6.28
C TYR A 165 10.44 -9.80 6.92
N SER A 166 10.50 -9.19 8.10
CA SER A 166 11.75 -8.91 8.80
C SER A 166 12.11 -9.95 9.85
N GLY A 167 11.26 -10.96 10.06
CA GLY A 167 11.52 -12.02 11.03
C GLY A 167 10.80 -11.82 12.37
N PRO A 168 11.09 -12.70 13.34
CA PRO A 168 10.68 -12.49 14.71
C PRO A 168 11.48 -11.35 15.35
N ILE A 169 10.83 -10.57 16.19
CA ILE A 169 11.42 -9.54 17.03
C ILE A 169 11.19 -9.85 18.52
N ASP A 170 12.21 -9.55 19.31
CA ASP A 170 12.13 -9.55 20.78
C ASP A 170 11.47 -8.24 21.21
N LYS A 171 10.16 -8.29 21.39
CA LYS A 171 9.35 -7.27 22.05
C LYS A 171 8.65 -7.88 23.25
#